data_AF-A0A0L6J387-F1
#
_entry.id   AF-A0A0L6J387-F1
#
_cell.length_a   1.000
_cell.length_b   1.000
_cell.length_c   1.000
_cell.angle_alpha   90.00
_cell.angle_beta   90.00
_cell.angle_gamma   90.00
#
_symmetry.space_group_name_H-M   'P 1'
#
loop_
_entity.id
_entity.type
_entity.pdbx_description
1 polymer ?
#
loop_
_entity_poly.entity_id
_entity_poly.type
_entity_poly.pdbx_seq_one_letter_code
_entity_poly.pdbx_strand_id
1 'polypeptide(L)' 'MAQNAHREAAKHHEAAAKSHNTAAEHHEKGDNTTAAKHAKEAHGHSEKAHESSTTAHSKSSAKK' A
#
# COMPACT_ATOMS: atom_id res chain seq x y z
N MET A 1 18.34 -7.84 -4.23
CA MET A 1 18.66 -6.62 -5.02
C MET A 1 17.57 -5.58 -4.81
N ALA A 2 17.90 -4.28 -4.79
CA ALA A 2 16.94 -3.18 -4.56
C ALA A 2 15.75 -3.18 -5.54
N GLN A 3 15.95 -3.66 -6.79
CA GLN A 3 14.90 -3.85 -7.79
C GLN A 3 13.72 -4.72 -7.29
N ASN A 4 14.00 -5.76 -6.49
CA ASN A 4 12.93 -6.60 -5.95
C ASN A 4 12.13 -5.86 -4.87
N ALA A 5 12.80 -5.04 -4.05
CA ALA A 5 12.14 -4.25 -3.01
C ALA A 5 11.26 -3.13 -3.59
N HIS A 6 11.67 -2.50 -4.70
CA HIS A 6 10.81 -1.56 -5.44
C HIS A 6 9.57 -2.25 -6.04
N ARG A 7 9.71 -3.46 -6.58
CA ARG A 7 8.56 -4.23 -7.10
C ARG A 7 7.59 -4.64 -6.00
N GLU A 8 8.07 -5.08 -4.85
CA GLU A 8 7.22 -5.41 -3.71
C GLU A 8 6.50 -4.17 -3.14
N ALA A 9 7.22 -3.05 -3.01
CA ALA A 9 6.60 -1.78 -2.65
C ALA A 9 5.49 -1.35 -3.62
N ALA A 10 5.73 -1.47 -4.93
CA ALA A 10 4.74 -1.15 -5.95
C ALA A 10 3.48 -2.04 -5.81
N LYS A 11 3.65 -3.36 -5.63
CA LYS A 11 2.51 -4.27 -5.42
C LYS A 11 1.68 -3.88 -4.19
N HIS A 12 2.34 -3.52 -3.08
CA HIS A 12 1.63 -3.07 -1.89
C HIS A 12 0.92 -1.73 -2.09
N HIS A 13 1.53 -0.78 -2.81
CA HIS A 13 0.85 0.47 -3.19
C HIS A 13 -0.36 0.24 -4.10
N GLU A 14 -0.27 -0.65 -5.09
CA GLU A 14 -1.39 -1.00 -5.96
C GLU A 14 -2.52 -1.66 -5.16
N ALA A 15 -2.20 -2.57 -4.24
CA ALA A 15 -3.18 -3.20 -3.36
C ALA A 15 -3.86 -2.15 -2.45
N ALA A 16 -3.08 -1.25 -1.86
CA ALA A 16 -3.61 -0.15 -1.04
C ALA A 16 -4.56 0.76 -1.84
N ALA A 17 -4.17 1.16 -3.05
CA ALA A 17 -4.99 2.00 -3.91
C ALA A 17 -6.32 1.31 -4.27
N LYS A 18 -6.28 0.03 -4.61
CA LYS A 18 -7.50 -0.77 -4.87
C LYS A 18 -8.40 -0.81 -3.64
N SER A 19 -7.86 -1.12 -2.46
CA SER A 19 -8.64 -1.14 -1.22
C SER A 19 -9.22 0.22 -0.86
N HIS A 20 -8.50 1.33 -1.10
CA HIS A 20 -9.05 2.68 -0.93
C HIS A 20 -10.20 2.98 -1.89
N ASN A 21 -10.08 2.61 -3.17
CA ASN A 21 -11.17 2.77 -4.14
C ASN A 21 -12.41 1.98 -3.72
N THR A 22 -12.23 0.71 -3.34
CA THR A 22 -13.35 -0.12 -2.85
C THR A 22 -13.97 0.46 -1.58
N ALA A 23 -13.16 0.96 -0.64
CA ALA A 23 -13.69 1.64 0.55
C ALA A 23 -14.54 2.87 0.17
N ALA A 24 -14.09 3.68 -0.79
CA ALA A 24 -14.85 4.82 -1.29
C ALA A 24 -16.19 4.38 -1.90
N GLU A 25 -16.18 3.36 -2.76
CA GLU A 25 -17.42 2.81 -3.35
C GLU A 25 -18.41 2.31 -2.30
N HIS A 26 -17.94 1.69 -1.21
CA HIS A 26 -18.81 1.25 -0.11
C HIS A 26 -19.32 2.43 0.72
N HIS A 27 -18.50 3.47 0.96
CA HIS A 27 -18.96 4.71 1.58
C HIS A 27 -20.06 5.39 0.75
N GLU A 28 -19.91 5.45 -0.57
CA GLU A 28 -20.93 6.01 -1.49
C GLU A 28 -22.25 5.23 -1.44
N LYS A 29 -22.19 3.91 -1.20
CA LYS A 29 -23.35 3.03 -1.04
C LYS A 29 -23.94 3.06 0.38
N GLY A 30 -23.32 3.78 1.32
CA GLY A 30 -23.74 3.87 2.72
C GLY A 30 -23.27 2.72 3.62
N ASP A 31 -22.46 1.79 3.10
CA ASP A 31 -21.88 0.68 3.85
C ASP A 31 -20.55 1.08 4.51
N ASN A 32 -20.68 1.81 5.62
CA ASN A 32 -19.53 2.31 6.37
C ASN A 32 -18.71 1.19 7.03
N THR A 33 -19.31 0.04 7.35
CA THR A 33 -18.62 -1.08 8.01
C THR A 33 -17.64 -1.75 7.05
N THR A 34 -18.11 -2.09 5.84
CA THR A 34 -17.23 -2.68 4.81
C THR A 34 -16.21 -1.67 4.32
N ALA A 35 -16.60 -0.41 4.19
CA ALA A 35 -15.66 0.66 3.85
C ALA A 35 -14.53 0.80 4.88
N ALA A 36 -14.84 0.79 6.18
CA ALA A 36 -13.84 0.87 7.24
C ALA A 36 -12.89 -0.35 7.23
N LYS A 37 -13.40 -1.56 6.92
CA LYS A 37 -12.57 -2.75 6.76
C LYS A 37 -11.57 -2.56 5.62
N HIS A 38 -12.04 -2.15 4.44
CA HIS A 38 -11.17 -1.92 3.29
C HIS A 38 -10.20 -0.76 3.50
N ALA A 39 -10.60 0.31 4.20
CA ALA A 39 -9.72 1.40 4.58
C ALA A 39 -8.58 0.91 5.51
N LYS A 40 -8.89 0.01 6.46
CA LYS A 40 -7.87 -0.60 7.34
C LYS A 40 -6.92 -1.51 6.57
N GLU A 41 -7.42 -2.30 5.63
CA GLU A 41 -6.59 -3.12 4.74
C GLU A 41 -5.66 -2.25 3.88
N ALA A 42 -6.19 -1.16 3.32
CA ALA A 42 -5.44 -0.20 2.54
C ALA A 42 -4.31 0.46 3.34
N HIS A 43 -4.60 0.80 4.60
CA HIS A 43 -3.60 1.34 5.52
C HIS A 43 -2.46 0.35 5.77
N GLY A 44 -2.80 -0.91 6.10
CA GLY A 44 -1.79 -1.94 6.34
C GLY A 44 -0.93 -2.26 5.10
N HIS A 45 -1.52 -2.19 3.89
CA HIS A 45 -0.74 -2.28 2.66
C HIS A 45 0.18 -1.06 2.46
N SER A 46 -0.28 0.15 2.78
CA SER A 46 0.53 1.37 2.69
C SER A 46 1.73 1.36 3.63
N GLU A 47 1.56 0.86 4.87
CA GLU A 47 2.67 0.70 5.82
C GLU A 47 3.75 -0.24 5.28
N LYS A 48 3.35 -1.41 4.75
CA LYS A 48 4.28 -2.38 4.14
C LYS A 48 4.97 -1.81 2.89
N ALA A 49 4.22 -1.07 2.08
CA ALA A 49 4.76 -0.40 0.90
C ALA A 49 5.80 0.64 1.28
N HIS A 50 5.53 1.41 2.35
CA HIS A 50 6.45 2.40 2.87
C HIS A 50 7.73 1.76 3.44
N GLU A 51 7.61 0.71 4.24
CA GLU A 51 8.77 -0.02 4.77
C GLU A 51 9.65 -0.61 3.64
N SER A 52 9.00 -1.23 2.65
CA SER A 52 9.67 -1.79 1.47
C SER A 52 10.35 -0.70 0.64
N SER A 53 9.69 0.44 0.43
CA SER A 53 10.23 1.60 -0.30
C SER A 53 11.42 2.21 0.43
N THR A 54 11.31 2.40 1.74
CA THR A 54 12.39 2.91 2.58
C THR A 54 13.59 1.97 2.54
N THR A 55 13.36 0.66 2.66
CA THR A 55 14.42 -0.35 2.53
C THR A 55 15.07 -0.33 1.14
N ALA A 56 14.27 -0.22 0.08
CA ALA A 56 14.77 -0.13 -1.28
C ALA A 56 15.61 1.14 -1.47
N HIS A 57 15.13 2.27 -0.95
CA HIS A 57 15.84 3.55 -0.95
C HIS A 57 17.17 3.43 -0.22
N SER A 58 17.19 3.01 1.05
CA SER A 58 18.45 2.84 1.80
C SER A 58 19.45 1.90 1.12
N LYS A 59 18.99 0.77 0.55
CA LYS A 59 19.86 -0.19 -0.16
C LYS A 59 20.35 0.31 -1.52
N SER A 60 19.61 1.20 -2.18
CA SER A 60 20.04 1.86 -3.41
C SER A 60 20.98 3.03 -3.13
N SER A 61 20.79 3.75 -2.01
CA SER A 61 21.69 4.81 -1.55
C SER A 61 23.03 4.29 -1.02
N ALA A 62 23.06 3.08 -0.43
CA ALA A 62 24.28 2.43 0.07
C ALA A 62 25.19 1.89 -1.06
N LYS A 63 24.73 1.94 -2.32
CA LYS A 63 25.55 1.66 -3.49
C LYS A 63 26.01 2.98 -4.11
N LYS A 64 26.90 3.68 -3.42
CA LYS A 64 27.75 4.73 -4.00
C LYS A 64 29.20 4.34 -3.82
#